data_AF-A0A7Y8KYD7-F1
#
_entry.id   AF-A0A7Y8KYD7-F1
#
_cell.length_a   1.000
_cell.length_b   1.000
_cell.length_c   1.000
_cell.angle_alpha   90.00
_cell.angle_beta   90.00
_cell.angle_gamma   90.00
#
_symmetry.space_group_name_H-M   'P 1'
#
loop_
_entity.id
_entity.type
_entity.pdbx_description
1 polymer ?
#
loop_
_entity_poly.entity_id
_entity_poly.type
_entity_poly.pdbx_seq_one_letter_code
_entity_poly.pdbx_strand_id
1 'polypeptide(L)'
;MDQDINAAARAAGCSEYFSWEICPDHFASQLMAASKRYTRFLKDAALVKSHSEALETVGKASGFPNWHAFHKVVKGLFDAFNPEVHWPRPEGGREPIKTLSHAFVFMVQASPDCAPTPAEQRGLTKAATQLAEACGSGLDPMLDMIGRMNGADSWEALLNRKPEHSKGPLYEFDVDEDGDGRFFISSACSALIEQQDVLFQEFHSRPQSQQQEFEVLLAKVLDARPDFLEGLLAKTEVLRFKPALRRQQGKVYADAIGRANALLPAGFKGQISWHEISNRFYHRLLYGAMVWHSHEGHTAKAVALARRQLRLNKDDNLGVRLWLPVLLVADGQFEAADKACKKMTLGDAYVDAGMELVKAICHFANQRLQQSAESLYLSVFMYPPMRHVISVDFDALSDAVNDMRSRRTVSPDAETMVDQYVSAAMRTRGLENTFERWLARPAVALAEAALAQEFHANWRQPNGSISKWKAEVKSRAELLSKAVA
;
A
#
# COMPACT_ATOMS: atom_id res chain seq x y z
N MET A 1 -24.22 17.39 7.38
CA MET A 1 -22.90 17.58 8.00
C MET A 1 -22.75 19.07 8.29
N ASP A 2 -22.61 19.45 9.56
CA ASP A 2 -22.46 20.85 9.96
C ASP A 2 -21.01 21.29 9.70
N GLN A 3 -20.82 22.20 8.74
CA GLN A 3 -19.49 22.65 8.32
C GLN A 3 -18.74 23.37 9.44
N ASP A 4 -19.45 24.01 10.38
CA ASP A 4 -18.86 24.79 11.46
C ASP A 4 -18.12 23.91 12.47
N ILE A 5 -18.73 22.80 12.90
CA ILE A 5 -18.14 21.88 13.88
C ILE A 5 -16.92 21.18 13.30
N ASN A 6 -17.00 20.76 12.04
CA ASN A 6 -15.87 20.17 11.33
C ASN A 6 -14.72 21.14 11.13
N ALA A 7 -15.02 22.40 10.79
CA ALA A 7 -14.01 23.45 10.69
C ALA A 7 -13.35 23.70 12.06
N ALA A 8 -14.13 23.75 13.15
CA ALA A 8 -13.61 23.93 14.50
C ALA A 8 -12.70 22.77 14.92
N ALA A 9 -13.08 21.52 14.66
CA ALA A 9 -12.27 20.36 15.00
C ALA A 9 -10.96 20.28 14.20
N ARG A 10 -11.00 20.56 12.90
CA ARG A 10 -9.80 20.65 12.05
C ARG A 10 -8.89 21.80 12.48
N ALA A 11 -9.47 22.96 12.82
CA ALA A 11 -8.72 24.10 13.35
C ALA A 11 -8.09 23.79 14.71
N ALA A 12 -8.73 22.94 15.52
CA ALA A 12 -8.20 22.45 16.78
C ALA A 12 -7.15 21.34 16.60
N GLY A 13 -6.98 20.76 15.40
CA GLY A 13 -6.05 19.64 15.18
C GLY A 13 -6.55 18.28 15.69
N CYS A 14 -7.85 18.14 15.92
CA CYS A 14 -8.46 16.88 16.35
C CYS A 14 -8.80 16.03 15.12
N SER A 15 -8.29 14.80 15.05
CA SER A 15 -8.54 13.84 13.96
C SER A 15 -9.76 12.94 14.20
N GLU A 16 -10.14 12.70 15.45
CA GLU A 16 -11.28 11.85 15.84
C GLU A 16 -12.64 12.55 15.81
N TYR A 17 -12.75 13.66 15.10
CA TYR A 17 -13.96 14.48 15.11
C TYR A 17 -15.17 13.82 14.44
N PHE A 18 -15.04 12.74 13.68
CA PHE A 18 -16.22 12.05 13.14
C PHE A 18 -17.02 11.30 14.22
N SER A 19 -16.41 11.03 15.37
CA SER A 19 -17.03 10.28 16.47
C SER A 19 -18.24 10.99 17.07
N TRP A 20 -18.34 12.33 16.99
CA TRP A 20 -19.44 13.06 17.62
C TRP A 20 -20.77 12.95 16.87
N GLU A 21 -20.78 12.76 15.54
CA GLU A 21 -22.04 12.55 14.78
C GLU A 21 -22.61 11.15 15.03
N ILE A 22 -21.73 10.18 15.29
CA ILE A 22 -22.08 8.75 15.37
C ILE A 22 -22.30 8.33 16.84
N CYS A 23 -21.41 8.76 17.74
CA CYS A 23 -21.35 8.40 19.15
C CYS A 23 -21.04 9.62 20.07
N PRO A 24 -21.99 10.57 20.25
CA PRO A 24 -21.79 11.75 21.11
C PRO A 24 -21.39 11.45 22.55
N ASP A 25 -21.85 10.31 23.09
CA ASP A 25 -21.51 9.81 24.42
C ASP A 25 -20.03 9.42 24.53
N HIS A 26 -19.49 8.73 23.52
CA HIS A 26 -18.08 8.37 23.46
C HIS A 26 -17.21 9.63 23.38
N PHE A 27 -17.59 10.57 22.52
CA PHE A 27 -16.96 11.89 22.42
C PHE A 27 -16.95 12.62 23.77
N ALA A 28 -18.09 12.69 24.46
CA ALA A 28 -18.20 13.33 25.77
C ALA A 28 -17.29 12.67 26.82
N SER A 29 -17.23 11.34 26.82
CA SER A 29 -16.37 10.55 27.70
C SER A 29 -14.89 10.87 27.45
N GLN A 30 -14.44 10.84 26.20
CA GLN A 30 -13.07 11.17 25.83
C GLN A 30 -12.70 12.61 26.21
N LEU A 31 -13.56 13.60 25.89
CA LEU A 31 -13.33 14.99 26.23
C LEU A 31 -13.22 15.19 27.75
N MET A 32 -14.12 14.58 28.54
CA MET A 32 -14.07 14.65 30.00
C MET A 32 -12.77 14.05 30.56
N ALA A 33 -12.35 12.89 30.04
CA ALA A 33 -11.11 12.25 30.44
C ALA A 33 -9.88 13.12 30.10
N ALA A 34 -9.87 13.70 28.91
CA ALA A 34 -8.83 14.60 28.45
C ALA A 34 -8.75 15.87 29.31
N SER A 35 -9.86 16.55 29.56
CA SER A 35 -9.92 17.73 30.44
C SER A 35 -9.40 17.44 31.84
N LYS A 36 -9.76 16.29 32.43
CA LYS A 36 -9.25 15.88 33.75
C LYS A 36 -7.74 15.60 33.73
N ARG A 37 -7.20 15.07 32.62
CA ARG A 37 -5.75 14.90 32.44
C ARG A 37 -5.04 16.25 32.49
N TYR A 38 -5.53 17.27 31.78
CA TYR A 38 -5.00 18.63 31.85
C TYR A 38 -5.05 19.20 33.28
N THR A 39 -6.16 19.03 33.99
CA THR A 39 -6.28 19.43 35.40
C THR A 39 -5.19 18.82 36.28
N ARG A 40 -4.91 17.52 36.11
CA ARG A 40 -3.84 16.84 36.84
C ARG A 40 -2.48 17.46 36.53
N PHE A 41 -2.14 17.63 35.25
CA PHE A 41 -0.83 18.15 34.84
C PHE A 41 -0.62 19.62 35.23
N LEU A 42 -1.67 20.46 35.23
CA LEU A 42 -1.61 21.83 35.75
C LEU A 42 -1.18 21.86 37.22
N LYS A 43 -1.77 20.98 38.03
CA LYS A 43 -1.45 20.85 39.45
C LYS A 43 -0.05 20.28 39.64
N ASP A 44 0.29 19.20 38.94
CA ASP A 44 1.58 18.51 39.08
C ASP A 44 2.75 19.41 38.63
N ALA A 45 2.52 20.30 37.66
CA ALA A 45 3.48 21.31 37.23
C ALA A 45 3.54 22.55 38.13
N ALA A 46 2.76 22.59 39.23
CA ALA A 46 2.64 23.71 40.16
C ALA A 46 2.26 25.05 39.49
N LEU A 47 1.52 24.99 38.37
CA LEU A 47 1.04 26.17 37.65
C LEU A 47 -0.23 26.76 38.28
N VAL A 48 -0.89 25.97 39.14
CA VAL A 48 -2.00 26.39 39.99
C VAL A 48 -1.81 25.79 41.40
N LYS A 49 -2.47 26.38 42.41
CA LYS A 49 -2.24 26.02 43.83
C LYS A 49 -3.01 24.77 44.26
N SER A 50 -4.12 24.46 43.60
CA SER A 50 -4.99 23.36 44.00
C SER A 50 -5.63 22.63 42.82
N HIS A 51 -6.13 21.42 43.07
CA HIS A 51 -6.88 20.67 42.06
C HIS A 51 -8.19 21.36 41.65
N SER A 52 -8.87 22.00 42.60
CA SER A 52 -10.09 22.76 42.32
C SER A 52 -9.81 23.95 41.42
N GLU A 53 -8.72 24.67 41.67
CA GLU A 53 -8.27 25.77 40.80
C GLU A 53 -7.93 25.25 39.39
N ALA A 54 -7.25 24.10 39.28
CA ALA A 54 -6.96 23.46 37.99
C ALA A 54 -8.25 23.13 37.20
N LEU A 55 -9.31 22.66 37.86
CA LEU A 55 -10.59 22.37 37.23
C LEU A 55 -11.22 23.66 36.70
N GLU A 56 -11.21 24.72 37.53
CA GLU A 56 -11.74 26.03 37.13
C GLU A 56 -10.97 26.63 35.95
N THR A 57 -9.65 26.50 35.93
CA THR A 57 -8.80 26.91 34.80
C THR A 57 -9.19 26.18 33.52
N VAL A 58 -9.36 24.86 33.57
CA VAL A 58 -9.78 24.08 32.39
C VAL A 58 -11.19 24.45 31.93
N GLY A 59 -12.13 24.66 32.86
CA GLY A 59 -13.48 25.13 32.52
C GLY A 59 -13.46 26.49 31.79
N LYS A 60 -12.68 27.45 32.30
CA LYS A 60 -12.50 28.77 31.68
C LYS A 60 -11.81 28.70 30.32
N ALA A 61 -10.73 27.94 30.22
CA ALA A 61 -10.02 27.72 28.97
C ALA A 61 -10.91 27.05 27.90
N SER A 62 -11.87 26.23 28.32
CA SER A 62 -12.89 25.62 27.46
C SER A 62 -13.99 26.59 26.99
N GLY A 63 -13.95 27.86 27.40
CA GLY A 63 -14.96 28.88 27.06
C GLY A 63 -16.16 28.95 28.03
N PHE A 64 -16.09 28.28 29.18
CA PHE A 64 -17.17 28.28 30.18
C PHE A 64 -16.83 29.18 31.37
N PRO A 65 -17.83 29.69 32.11
CA PRO A 65 -17.54 30.54 33.28
C PRO A 65 -16.83 29.80 34.43
N ASN A 66 -17.06 28.49 34.56
CA ASN A 66 -16.49 27.64 35.59
C ASN A 66 -16.51 26.15 35.17
N TRP A 67 -15.81 25.31 35.93
CA TRP A 67 -15.78 23.86 35.70
C TRP A 67 -17.17 23.22 35.74
N HIS A 68 -18.02 23.66 36.68
CA HIS A 68 -19.36 23.08 36.85
C HIS A 68 -20.22 23.25 35.59
N ALA A 69 -20.17 24.42 34.95
CA ALA A 69 -20.89 24.70 33.71
C ALA A 69 -20.39 23.82 32.55
N PHE A 70 -19.07 23.71 32.38
CA PHE A 70 -18.46 22.81 31.40
C PHE A 70 -18.87 21.35 31.64
N HIS A 71 -18.69 20.86 32.87
CA HIS A 71 -19.01 19.49 33.26
C HIS A 71 -20.49 19.18 33.04
N LYS A 72 -21.40 20.12 33.33
CA LYS A 72 -22.84 19.94 33.11
C LYS A 72 -23.16 19.70 31.63
N VAL A 73 -22.53 20.43 30.71
CA VAL A 73 -22.75 20.23 29.26
C VAL A 73 -22.20 18.88 28.81
N VAL A 74 -20.95 18.56 29.16
CA VAL A 74 -20.33 17.28 28.76
C VAL A 74 -21.09 16.09 29.35
N LYS A 75 -21.44 16.15 30.63
CA LYS A 75 -22.23 15.10 31.28
C LYS A 75 -23.65 14.99 30.70
N GLY A 76 -24.29 16.12 30.40
CA GLY A 76 -25.59 16.12 29.74
C GLY A 76 -25.55 15.42 28.38
N LEU A 77 -24.45 15.60 27.63
CA LEU A 77 -24.25 14.90 26.36
C LEU A 77 -24.03 13.39 26.58
N PHE A 78 -23.25 12.99 27.58
CA PHE A 78 -23.05 11.58 27.93
C PHE A 78 -24.37 10.91 28.35
N ASP A 79 -25.10 11.52 29.29
CA ASP A 79 -26.33 10.95 29.85
C ASP A 79 -27.44 10.86 28.79
N ALA A 80 -27.60 11.89 27.94
CA ALA A 80 -28.64 11.92 26.92
C ALA A 80 -28.43 10.93 25.76
N PHE A 81 -27.18 10.53 25.49
CA PHE A 81 -26.83 9.66 24.35
C PHE A 81 -26.29 8.30 24.77
N ASN A 82 -26.45 7.92 26.05
CA ASN A 82 -26.05 6.62 26.55
C ASN A 82 -26.83 5.50 25.84
N PRO A 83 -26.17 4.61 25.07
CA PRO A 83 -26.84 3.57 24.29
C PRO A 83 -27.52 2.50 25.16
N GLU A 84 -27.10 2.33 26.42
CA GLU A 84 -27.72 1.36 27.34
C GLU A 84 -29.10 1.84 27.84
N VAL A 85 -29.33 3.15 27.84
CA VAL A 85 -30.55 3.78 28.38
C VAL A 85 -31.46 4.29 27.26
N HIS A 86 -30.87 4.78 26.17
CA HIS A 86 -31.57 5.47 25.09
C HIS A 86 -31.25 4.82 23.74
N TRP A 87 -31.96 3.73 23.43
CA TRP A 87 -31.95 3.09 22.12
C TRP A 87 -33.36 3.06 21.48
N PRO A 88 -33.54 3.49 20.21
CA PRO A 88 -32.54 4.11 19.34
C PRO A 88 -32.06 5.47 19.86
N ARG A 89 -30.85 5.88 19.45
CA ARG A 89 -30.24 7.15 19.89
C ARG A 89 -31.18 8.32 19.55
N PRO A 90 -31.41 9.26 20.49
CA PRO A 90 -32.29 10.40 20.24
C PRO A 90 -31.71 11.33 19.17
N GLU A 91 -32.59 11.99 18.40
CA GLU A 91 -32.18 13.07 17.49
C GLU A 91 -31.77 14.31 18.30
N GLY A 92 -30.68 14.97 17.90
CA GLY A 92 -30.17 16.17 18.58
C GLY A 92 -28.67 16.11 18.88
N GLY A 93 -28.19 16.91 19.83
CA GLY A 93 -26.79 16.87 20.30
C GLY A 93 -25.83 17.86 19.63
N ARG A 94 -26.20 18.42 18.48
CA ARG A 94 -25.38 19.40 17.75
C ARG A 94 -25.12 20.68 18.54
N GLU A 95 -26.14 21.25 19.15
CA GLU A 95 -26.01 22.50 19.92
C GLU A 95 -25.08 22.37 21.14
N PRO A 96 -25.21 21.33 21.99
CA PRO A 96 -24.22 21.04 23.02
C PRO A 96 -22.80 20.89 22.47
N ILE A 97 -22.62 20.18 21.34
CA ILE A 97 -21.31 19.96 20.73
C ILE A 97 -20.71 21.27 20.18
N LYS A 98 -21.53 22.12 19.56
CA LYS A 98 -21.12 23.45 19.07
C LYS A 98 -20.61 24.32 20.23
N THR A 99 -21.26 24.22 21.37
CA THR A 99 -20.86 24.91 22.62
C THR A 99 -19.52 24.38 23.16
N LEU A 100 -19.17 23.12 22.87
CA LEU A 100 -17.91 22.49 23.28
C LEU A 100 -16.75 22.72 22.30
N SER A 101 -16.96 23.42 21.18
CA SER A 101 -15.95 23.62 20.13
C SER A 101 -14.62 24.20 20.64
N HIS A 102 -14.67 25.09 21.64
CA HIS A 102 -13.48 25.65 22.27
C HIS A 102 -12.65 24.62 23.05
N ALA A 103 -13.29 23.57 23.57
CA ALA A 103 -12.66 22.51 24.35
C ALA A 103 -11.99 21.43 23.48
N PHE A 104 -12.21 21.43 22.16
CA PHE A 104 -11.68 20.39 21.27
C PHE A 104 -10.15 20.30 21.28
N VAL A 105 -9.47 21.41 21.57
CA VAL A 105 -8.00 21.44 21.67
C VAL A 105 -7.46 20.52 22.78
N PHE A 106 -8.25 20.23 23.81
CA PHE A 106 -7.84 19.32 24.89
C PHE A 106 -7.85 17.86 24.47
N MET A 107 -8.51 17.51 23.36
CA MET A 107 -8.52 16.13 22.85
C MET A 107 -7.30 15.82 21.97
N VAL A 108 -6.51 16.83 21.63
CA VAL A 108 -5.30 16.63 20.83
C VAL A 108 -4.24 15.95 21.66
N GLN A 109 -3.68 14.86 21.13
CA GLN A 109 -2.57 14.14 21.74
C GLN A 109 -1.49 13.93 20.68
N ALA A 110 -0.24 14.16 21.05
CA ALA A 110 0.87 13.82 20.18
C ALA A 110 1.22 12.34 20.34
N SER A 111 1.65 11.72 19.24
CA SER A 111 2.27 10.38 19.28
C SER A 111 3.42 10.35 20.31
N PRO A 112 3.57 9.28 21.10
CA PRO A 112 4.71 9.12 22.01
C PRO A 112 6.05 9.06 21.26
N ASP A 113 6.01 8.68 19.99
CA ASP A 113 7.18 8.30 19.20
C ASP A 113 7.56 9.32 18.12
N CYS A 114 6.67 10.25 17.79
CA CYS A 114 6.85 11.22 16.71
C CYS A 114 6.68 12.64 17.21
N ALA A 115 7.27 13.60 16.50
CA ALA A 115 6.87 14.99 16.64
C ALA A 115 5.39 15.15 16.25
N PRO A 116 4.64 16.05 16.91
CA PRO A 116 3.27 16.33 16.52
C PRO A 116 3.23 16.86 15.08
N THR A 117 2.21 16.44 14.33
CA THR A 117 1.92 17.01 13.01
C THR A 117 1.68 18.51 13.11
N PRO A 118 1.79 19.28 12.01
CA PRO A 118 1.53 20.72 12.05
C PRO A 118 0.14 21.08 12.59
N ALA A 119 -0.87 20.22 12.38
CA ALA A 119 -2.21 20.41 12.91
C ALA A 119 -2.29 20.16 14.41
N GLU A 120 -1.71 19.06 14.90
CA GLU A 120 -1.63 18.74 16.33
C GLU A 120 -0.83 19.81 17.08
N GLN A 121 0.30 20.25 16.52
CA GLN A 121 1.13 21.30 17.12
C GLN A 121 0.33 22.59 17.30
N ARG A 122 -0.46 23.02 16.31
CA ARG A 122 -1.35 24.19 16.44
C ARG A 122 -2.40 23.98 17.52
N GLY A 123 -3.01 22.80 17.58
CA GLY A 123 -4.00 22.44 18.60
C GLY A 123 -3.42 22.49 20.02
N LEU A 124 -2.28 21.85 20.23
CA LEU A 124 -1.55 21.82 21.49
C LEU A 124 -1.09 23.22 21.91
N THR A 125 -0.53 24.02 21.01
CA THR A 125 -0.17 25.42 21.29
C THR A 125 -1.41 26.24 21.68
N LYS A 126 -2.53 26.06 20.98
CA LYS A 126 -3.79 26.74 21.31
C LYS A 126 -4.31 26.35 22.68
N ALA A 127 -4.23 25.07 23.06
CA ALA A 127 -4.55 24.62 24.41
C ALA A 127 -3.65 25.30 25.46
N ALA A 128 -2.34 25.40 25.19
CA ALA A 128 -1.40 26.09 26.08
C ALA A 128 -1.78 27.56 26.27
N THR A 129 -2.10 28.27 25.18
CA THR A 129 -2.53 29.66 25.20
C THR A 129 -3.80 29.85 26.02
N GLN A 130 -4.84 29.05 25.78
CA GLN A 130 -6.11 29.14 26.51
C GLN A 130 -5.93 28.90 28.02
N LEU A 131 -5.06 27.96 28.39
CA LEU A 131 -4.75 27.68 29.80
C LEU A 131 -3.94 28.81 30.44
N ALA A 132 -2.92 29.32 29.73
CA ALA A 132 -2.10 30.44 30.17
C ALA A 132 -2.97 31.66 30.48
N GLU A 133 -3.88 32.01 29.56
CA GLU A 133 -4.86 33.09 29.73
C GLU A 133 -5.79 32.84 30.93
N ALA A 134 -6.31 31.61 31.07
CA ALA A 134 -7.28 31.28 32.11
C ALA A 134 -6.73 31.28 33.54
N CYS A 135 -5.43 31.03 33.74
CA CYS A 135 -4.78 31.07 35.06
C CYS A 135 -3.79 32.24 35.24
N GLY A 136 -3.61 33.09 34.23
CA GLY A 136 -2.68 34.23 34.29
C GLY A 136 -1.20 33.84 34.35
N SER A 137 -0.84 32.66 33.82
CA SER A 137 0.55 32.20 33.73
C SER A 137 1.19 32.54 32.38
N GLY A 138 2.52 32.48 32.30
CA GLY A 138 3.23 32.59 31.03
C GLY A 138 2.96 31.39 30.10
N LEU A 139 3.16 31.57 28.80
CA LEU A 139 2.96 30.53 27.79
C LEU A 139 4.00 29.41 27.89
N ASP A 140 5.28 29.73 28.11
CA ASP A 140 6.36 28.74 28.09
C ASP A 140 6.19 27.62 29.14
N PRO A 141 5.86 27.91 30.42
CA PRO A 141 5.57 26.86 31.39
C PRO A 141 4.37 25.97 31.01
N MET A 142 3.38 26.52 30.29
CA MET A 142 2.24 25.75 29.78
C MET A 142 2.66 24.83 28.63
N LEU A 143 3.49 25.32 27.72
CA LEU A 143 4.05 24.51 26.64
C LEU A 143 4.88 23.34 27.20
N ASP A 144 5.72 23.58 28.20
CA ASP A 144 6.50 22.52 28.85
C ASP A 144 5.64 21.53 29.64
N MET A 145 4.55 22.00 30.26
CA MET A 145 3.55 21.10 30.84
C MET A 145 2.91 20.23 29.75
N ILE A 146 2.56 20.78 28.59
CA ILE A 146 2.03 20.00 27.46
C ILE A 146 3.07 19.01 26.92
N GLY A 147 4.34 19.40 26.84
CA GLY A 147 5.45 18.49 26.51
C GLY A 147 5.46 17.27 27.42
N ARG A 148 5.49 17.50 28.74
CA ARG A 148 5.43 16.46 29.79
C ARG A 148 4.17 15.63 29.74
N MET A 149 3.02 16.26 29.51
CA MET A 149 1.77 15.57 29.35
C MET A 149 1.82 14.57 28.20
N ASN A 150 2.52 14.89 27.11
CA ASN A 150 2.71 14.01 25.95
C ASN A 150 3.99 13.15 26.05
N GLY A 151 4.58 13.02 27.24
CA GLY A 151 5.70 12.11 27.52
C GLY A 151 7.09 12.62 27.12
N ALA A 152 7.26 13.93 26.91
CA ALA A 152 8.55 14.56 26.63
C ALA A 152 8.99 15.41 27.83
N ASP A 153 10.28 15.63 28.03
CA ASP A 153 10.75 16.45 29.17
C ASP A 153 10.39 17.94 29.05
N SER A 154 10.25 18.43 27.81
CA SER A 154 9.91 19.81 27.46
C SER A 154 9.11 19.90 26.17
N TRP A 155 8.60 21.08 25.85
CA TRP A 155 7.97 21.34 24.55
C TRP A 155 8.95 21.17 23.39
N GLU A 156 10.17 21.69 23.53
CA GLU A 156 11.23 21.55 22.54
C GLU A 156 11.59 20.08 22.29
N ALA A 157 11.68 19.27 23.36
CA ALA A 157 11.94 17.84 23.23
C ALA A 157 10.80 17.11 22.51
N LEU A 158 9.55 17.53 22.71
CA LEU A 158 8.39 16.99 21.98
C LEU A 158 8.48 17.30 20.47
N LEU A 159 8.82 18.55 20.11
CA LEU A 159 8.92 18.97 18.72
C LEU A 159 10.10 18.33 17.98
N ASN A 160 11.17 17.99 18.70
CA ASN A 160 12.37 17.38 18.14
C ASN A 160 12.35 15.84 18.12
N ARG A 161 11.22 15.20 18.46
CA ARG A 161 11.07 13.75 18.35
C ARG A 161 11.25 13.28 16.92
N LYS A 162 11.96 12.16 16.78
CA LYS A 162 12.23 11.55 15.48
C LYS A 162 11.77 10.10 15.50
N PRO A 163 11.03 9.65 14.48
CA PRO A 163 10.45 8.30 14.47
C PRO A 163 11.53 7.21 14.41
N GLU A 164 12.71 7.48 13.84
CA GLU A 164 13.84 6.55 13.87
C GLU A 164 14.37 6.27 15.29
N HIS A 165 14.06 7.14 16.27
CA HIS A 165 14.44 6.96 17.67
C HIS A 165 13.34 6.33 18.53
N SER A 166 12.23 5.90 17.93
CA SER A 166 11.14 5.30 18.69
C SER A 166 11.56 3.98 19.33
N LYS A 167 11.02 3.70 20.52
CA LYS A 167 11.38 2.52 21.32
C LYS A 167 10.42 1.36 21.14
N GLY A 168 9.19 1.64 20.72
CA GLY A 168 8.17 0.63 20.46
C GLY A 168 8.41 -0.14 19.15
N PRO A 169 7.76 -1.30 18.97
CA PRO A 169 7.80 -2.02 17.71
C PRO A 169 7.23 -1.17 16.56
N LEU A 170 7.79 -1.29 15.35
CA LEU A 170 7.20 -0.66 14.15
C LEU A 170 5.99 -1.43 13.63
N TYR A 171 6.00 -2.75 13.81
CA TYR A 171 5.01 -3.66 13.27
C TYR A 171 4.52 -4.63 14.33
N GLU A 172 3.23 -4.91 14.30
CA GLU A 172 2.58 -5.99 15.03
C GLU A 172 1.74 -6.81 14.05
N PHE A 173 1.35 -8.02 14.45
CA PHE A 173 0.49 -8.88 13.64
C PHE A 173 -0.64 -9.42 14.51
N ASP A 174 -1.85 -9.31 13.99
CA ASP A 174 -3.09 -9.72 14.64
C ASP A 174 -3.81 -10.75 13.78
N VAL A 175 -4.50 -11.69 14.42
CA VAL A 175 -5.29 -12.72 13.76
C VAL A 175 -6.73 -12.59 14.23
N ASP A 176 -7.64 -12.42 13.29
CA ASP A 176 -9.07 -12.28 13.57
C ASP A 176 -9.74 -13.63 13.90
N GLU A 177 -11.04 -13.57 14.17
CA GLU A 177 -11.86 -14.74 14.53
C GLU A 177 -11.96 -15.77 13.39
N ASP A 178 -11.84 -15.33 12.14
CA ASP A 178 -11.85 -16.18 10.95
C ASP A 178 -10.48 -16.86 10.70
N GLY A 179 -9.46 -16.47 11.50
CA GLY A 179 -8.10 -16.96 11.39
C GLY A 179 -7.28 -16.24 10.31
N ASP A 180 -7.83 -15.18 9.70
CA ASP A 180 -7.14 -14.31 8.76
C ASP A 180 -6.33 -13.26 9.53
N GLY A 181 -5.26 -12.77 8.91
CA GLY A 181 -4.24 -11.99 9.59
C GLY A 181 -4.00 -10.62 8.98
N ARG A 182 -3.63 -9.67 9.82
CA ARG A 182 -3.27 -8.31 9.41
C ARG A 182 -2.07 -7.78 10.17
N PHE A 183 -1.24 -7.02 9.47
CA PHE A 183 -0.21 -6.20 10.09
C PHE A 183 -0.81 -4.90 10.62
N PHE A 184 -0.31 -4.47 11.76
CA PHE A 184 -0.50 -3.12 12.28
C PHE A 184 0.83 -2.39 12.24
N ILE A 185 0.78 -1.10 11.95
CA ILE A 185 1.96 -0.23 11.95
C ILE A 185 1.82 0.81 13.05
N SER A 186 2.91 1.09 13.76
CA SER A 186 2.93 2.17 14.73
C SER A 186 2.96 3.54 14.05
N SER A 187 2.66 4.59 14.82
CA SER A 187 2.77 5.98 14.36
C SER A 187 4.19 6.35 13.91
N ALA A 188 5.21 5.77 14.57
CA ALA A 188 6.60 5.87 14.13
C ALA A 188 6.80 5.25 12.75
N CYS A 189 6.26 4.06 12.51
CA CYS A 189 6.35 3.40 11.22
C CYS A 189 5.64 4.22 10.13
N SER A 190 4.43 4.73 10.41
CA SER A 190 3.70 5.59 9.48
C SER A 190 4.51 6.84 9.11
N ALA A 191 5.10 7.51 10.10
CA ALA A 191 5.93 8.69 9.87
C ALA A 191 7.21 8.37 9.06
N LEU A 192 7.83 7.21 9.27
CA LEU A 192 8.97 6.77 8.47
C LEU A 192 8.56 6.48 7.01
N ILE A 193 7.39 5.89 6.79
CA ILE A 193 6.85 5.66 5.44
C ILE A 193 6.62 6.99 4.73
N GLU A 194 5.98 7.96 5.38
CA GLU A 194 5.76 9.29 4.81
C GLU A 194 7.07 10.00 4.45
N GLN A 195 8.07 9.95 5.34
CA GLN A 195 9.41 10.50 5.07
C GLN A 195 10.09 9.81 3.87
N GLN A 196 9.94 8.50 3.76
CA GLN A 196 10.48 7.71 2.66
C GLN A 196 9.81 8.08 1.34
N ASP A 197 8.47 8.14 1.30
CA ASP A 197 7.68 8.33 0.08
C ASP A 197 7.99 9.66 -0.62
N VAL A 198 8.26 10.72 0.15
CA VAL A 198 8.65 12.04 -0.36
C VAL A 198 9.86 11.98 -1.30
N LEU A 199 10.81 11.09 -1.03
CA LEU A 199 12.04 10.94 -1.81
C LEU A 199 12.03 9.70 -2.72
N PHE A 200 11.27 8.66 -2.37
CA PHE A 200 11.27 7.39 -3.10
C PHE A 200 10.32 7.36 -4.31
N GLN A 201 9.25 8.16 -4.30
CA GLN A 201 8.33 8.19 -5.44
C GLN A 201 9.07 8.59 -6.73
N GLU A 202 8.94 7.78 -7.77
CA GLU A 202 9.66 7.94 -9.06
C GLU A 202 11.18 7.97 -8.91
N PHE A 203 11.74 7.30 -7.90
CA PHE A 203 13.16 7.32 -7.58
C PHE A 203 14.09 7.22 -8.80
N HIS A 204 13.80 6.32 -9.75
CA HIS A 204 14.65 6.11 -10.93
C HIS A 204 14.61 7.26 -11.95
N SER A 205 13.52 8.01 -11.99
CA SER A 205 13.37 9.19 -12.86
C SER A 205 13.94 10.46 -12.22
N ARG A 206 14.31 10.41 -10.94
CA ARG A 206 14.86 11.57 -10.21
C ARG A 206 16.32 11.84 -10.56
N PRO A 207 16.79 13.09 -10.40
CA PRO A 207 18.20 13.43 -10.53
C PRO A 207 19.08 12.60 -9.58
N GLN A 208 20.31 12.30 -10.00
CA GLN A 208 21.26 11.48 -9.24
C GLN A 208 21.52 12.02 -7.81
N SER A 209 21.51 13.34 -7.63
CA SER A 209 21.68 13.96 -6.30
C SER A 209 20.54 13.58 -5.33
N GLN A 210 19.29 13.56 -5.81
CA GLN A 210 18.14 13.15 -4.99
C GLN A 210 18.14 11.64 -4.74
N GLN A 211 18.60 10.85 -5.70
CA GLN A 211 18.78 9.41 -5.48
C GLN A 211 19.81 9.15 -4.37
N GLN A 212 20.94 9.88 -4.38
CA GLN A 212 21.96 9.79 -3.33
C GLN A 212 21.44 10.26 -1.97
N GLU A 213 20.67 11.35 -1.94
CA GLU A 213 20.01 11.85 -0.72
C GLU A 213 19.10 10.79 -0.10
N PHE A 214 18.28 10.14 -0.94
CA PHE A 214 17.43 9.03 -0.50
C PHE A 214 18.23 7.87 0.05
N GLU A 215 19.30 7.44 -0.63
CA GLU A 215 20.14 6.34 -0.17
C GLU A 215 20.81 6.64 1.18
N VAL A 216 21.26 7.88 1.40
CA VAL A 216 21.82 8.31 2.69
C VAL A 216 20.76 8.31 3.78
N LEU A 217 19.57 8.85 3.51
CA LEU A 217 18.45 8.83 4.44
C LEU A 217 18.07 7.39 4.81
N LEU A 218 17.90 6.54 3.81
CA LEU A 218 17.50 5.15 3.98
C LEU A 218 18.54 4.36 4.79
N ALA A 219 19.83 4.57 4.54
CA ALA A 219 20.90 3.96 5.32
C ALA A 219 20.82 4.38 6.79
N LYS A 220 20.71 5.69 7.06
CA LYS A 220 20.58 6.23 8.42
C LYS A 220 19.35 5.64 9.15
N VAL A 221 18.21 5.58 8.48
CA VAL A 221 16.97 5.03 9.06
C VAL A 221 17.14 3.55 9.37
N LEU A 222 17.70 2.76 8.45
CA LEU A 222 17.87 1.32 8.66
C LEU A 222 18.96 0.96 9.68
N ASP A 223 19.95 1.84 9.87
CA ASP A 223 20.94 1.69 10.95
C ASP A 223 20.27 1.91 12.33
N ALA A 224 19.35 2.86 12.43
CA ALA A 224 18.60 3.12 13.66
C ALA A 224 17.46 2.10 13.89
N ARG A 225 16.75 1.73 12.81
CA ARG A 225 15.56 0.87 12.77
C ARG A 225 15.72 -0.26 11.75
N PRO A 226 16.53 -1.29 12.05
CA PRO A 226 16.69 -2.45 11.18
C PRO A 226 15.42 -3.30 11.08
N ASP A 227 14.42 -3.04 11.93
CA ASP A 227 13.07 -3.61 11.89
C ASP A 227 12.12 -2.86 10.93
N PHE A 228 12.56 -1.80 10.24
CA PHE A 228 11.75 -1.05 9.28
C PHE A 228 11.59 -1.79 7.94
N LEU A 229 10.54 -2.61 7.82
CA LEU A 229 10.29 -3.51 6.70
C LEU A 229 10.03 -2.78 5.37
N GLU A 230 9.34 -1.63 5.39
CA GLU A 230 9.13 -0.80 4.19
C GLU A 230 10.45 -0.17 3.71
N GLY A 231 11.35 0.20 4.63
CA GLY A 231 12.71 0.63 4.29
C GLY A 231 13.54 -0.49 3.69
N LEU A 232 13.44 -1.71 4.21
CA LEU A 232 14.11 -2.87 3.61
C LEU A 232 13.55 -3.17 2.22
N LEU A 233 12.23 -3.05 2.01
CA LEU A 233 11.61 -3.16 0.69
C LEU A 233 12.16 -2.10 -0.27
N ALA A 234 12.18 -0.83 0.12
CA ALA A 234 12.75 0.25 -0.70
C ALA A 234 14.23 -0.01 -1.03
N LYS A 235 15.01 -0.52 -0.06
CA LYS A 235 16.41 -0.90 -0.28
C LYS A 235 16.55 -2.00 -1.32
N THR A 236 15.63 -2.97 -1.38
CA THR A 236 15.65 -4.00 -2.43
C THR A 236 15.37 -3.43 -3.82
N GLU A 237 14.53 -2.39 -3.92
CA GLU A 237 14.25 -1.72 -5.19
C GLU A 237 15.46 -0.90 -5.65
N VAL A 238 16.09 -0.13 -4.76
CA VAL A 238 17.35 0.57 -5.06
C VAL A 238 18.42 -0.39 -5.56
N LEU A 239 18.53 -1.59 -4.95
CA LEU A 239 19.51 -2.60 -5.34
C LEU A 239 19.17 -3.30 -6.66
N ARG A 240 17.90 -3.34 -7.08
CA ARG A 240 17.45 -3.98 -8.34
C ARG A 240 18.20 -3.43 -9.55
N PHE A 241 18.50 -2.13 -9.54
CA PHE A 241 19.19 -1.41 -10.62
C PHE A 241 20.72 -1.36 -10.45
N LYS A 242 21.27 -2.14 -9.52
CA LYS A 242 22.72 -2.24 -9.29
C LYS A 242 23.16 -3.69 -9.52
N PRO A 243 23.38 -4.12 -10.79
CA PRO A 243 23.66 -5.52 -11.12
C PRO A 243 24.85 -6.13 -10.36
N ALA A 244 25.84 -5.31 -10.01
CA ALA A 244 27.00 -5.71 -9.21
C ALA A 244 26.64 -6.10 -7.75
N LEU A 245 25.49 -5.63 -7.25
CA LEU A 245 25.02 -5.82 -5.88
C LEU A 245 23.83 -6.79 -5.77
N ARG A 246 23.53 -7.58 -6.81
CA ARG A 246 22.40 -8.54 -6.82
C ARG A 246 22.41 -9.54 -5.65
N ARG A 247 23.59 -9.99 -5.22
CA ARG A 247 23.72 -10.86 -4.03
C ARG A 247 23.30 -10.15 -2.74
N GLN A 248 23.54 -8.85 -2.66
CA GLN A 248 23.10 -8.04 -1.52
C GLN A 248 21.58 -7.88 -1.53
N GLN A 249 20.96 -7.69 -2.70
CA GLN A 249 19.50 -7.63 -2.83
C GLN A 249 18.83 -8.88 -2.25
N GLY A 250 19.30 -10.09 -2.62
CA GLY A 250 18.79 -11.34 -2.07
C GLY A 250 18.94 -11.49 -0.56
N LYS A 251 20.05 -11.00 0.02
CA LYS A 251 20.24 -10.97 1.47
C LYS A 251 19.22 -10.06 2.17
N VAL A 252 18.95 -8.89 1.59
CA VAL A 252 17.96 -7.94 2.13
C VAL A 252 16.55 -8.56 2.06
N TYR A 253 16.16 -9.19 0.95
CA TYR A 253 14.89 -9.92 0.88
C TYR A 253 14.78 -11.00 1.95
N ALA A 254 15.82 -11.83 2.11
CA ALA A 254 15.81 -12.91 3.09
C ALA A 254 15.68 -12.39 4.53
N ASP A 255 16.40 -11.33 4.88
CA ASP A 255 16.32 -10.69 6.20
C ASP A 255 14.94 -10.06 6.43
N ALA A 256 14.44 -9.27 5.49
CA ALA A 256 13.13 -8.61 5.59
C ALA A 256 11.97 -9.62 5.71
N ILE A 257 11.96 -10.66 4.88
CA ILE A 257 10.95 -11.73 4.95
C ILE A 257 11.10 -12.52 6.26
N GLY A 258 12.33 -12.75 6.72
CA GLY A 258 12.60 -13.39 8.01
C GLY A 258 11.98 -12.62 9.18
N ARG A 259 12.24 -11.30 9.23
CA ARG A 259 11.68 -10.39 10.24
C ARG A 259 10.17 -10.31 10.16
N ALA A 260 9.60 -10.15 8.97
CA ALA A 260 8.16 -10.15 8.79
C ALA A 260 7.52 -11.47 9.26
N ASN A 261 8.10 -12.62 8.88
CA ASN A 261 7.63 -13.94 9.30
C ASN A 261 7.72 -14.17 10.82
N ALA A 262 8.67 -13.55 11.50
CA ALA A 262 8.81 -13.66 12.95
C ALA A 262 7.65 -12.98 13.71
N LEU A 263 6.91 -12.08 13.05
CA LEU A 263 5.70 -11.46 13.60
C LEU A 263 4.48 -12.37 13.48
N LEU A 264 4.48 -13.32 12.53
CA LEU A 264 3.35 -14.22 12.32
C LEU A 264 3.31 -15.31 13.40
N PRO A 265 2.12 -15.69 13.90
CA PRO A 265 1.97 -16.85 14.78
C PRO A 265 2.52 -18.13 14.13
N ALA A 266 3.12 -18.99 14.96
CA ALA A 266 3.69 -20.24 14.49
C ALA A 266 2.62 -21.10 13.78
N GLY A 267 2.91 -21.50 12.54
CA GLY A 267 2.00 -22.33 11.75
C GLY A 267 0.78 -21.58 11.20
N PHE A 268 0.79 -20.24 11.14
CA PHE A 268 -0.27 -19.44 10.52
C PHE A 268 -0.65 -19.96 9.11
N LYS A 269 -1.96 -20.18 8.91
CA LYS A 269 -2.54 -20.72 7.67
C LYS A 269 -3.61 -19.83 7.03
N GLY A 270 -4.00 -18.74 7.71
CA GLY A 270 -4.98 -17.79 7.22
C GLY A 270 -4.51 -17.00 6.01
N GLN A 271 -5.40 -16.13 5.54
CA GLN A 271 -5.11 -15.14 4.51
C GLN A 271 -4.50 -13.90 5.14
N ILE A 272 -3.79 -13.15 4.31
CA ILE A 272 -3.34 -11.79 4.62
C ILE A 272 -3.88 -10.96 3.46
N SER A 273 -5.02 -10.30 3.66
CA SER A 273 -5.72 -9.59 2.58
C SER A 273 -4.86 -8.45 2.01
N TRP A 274 -4.84 -8.28 0.69
CA TRP A 274 -4.19 -7.14 0.03
C TRP A 274 -4.95 -5.81 0.21
N HIS A 275 -6.26 -5.91 0.45
CA HIS A 275 -7.12 -4.74 0.60
C HIS A 275 -6.75 -3.93 1.85
N GLU A 276 -6.19 -4.60 2.86
CA GLU A 276 -5.56 -3.95 4.00
C GLU A 276 -4.22 -3.33 3.59
N ILE A 277 -4.11 -2.00 3.68
CA ILE A 277 -2.96 -1.25 3.21
C ILE A 277 -1.68 -1.69 3.95
N SER A 278 -1.78 -1.92 5.26
CA SER A 278 -0.68 -2.36 6.11
C SER A 278 -0.13 -3.74 5.75
N ASN A 279 -0.86 -4.56 4.98
CA ASN A 279 -0.38 -5.87 4.52
C ASN A 279 0.45 -5.79 3.23
N ARG A 280 0.36 -4.69 2.48
CA ARG A 280 0.88 -4.63 1.10
C ARG A 280 2.39 -4.75 1.02
N PHE A 281 3.12 -4.21 2.01
CA PHE A 281 4.58 -4.32 2.06
C PHE A 281 5.03 -5.79 2.08
N TYR A 282 4.33 -6.63 2.83
CA TYR A 282 4.68 -8.04 3.00
C TYR A 282 4.46 -8.82 1.69
N HIS A 283 3.34 -8.55 1.01
CA HIS A 283 3.06 -9.09 -0.31
C HIS A 283 4.10 -8.65 -1.35
N ARG A 284 4.50 -7.37 -1.33
CA ARG A 284 5.54 -6.84 -2.22
C ARG A 284 6.92 -7.46 -1.94
N LEU A 285 7.26 -7.70 -0.67
CA LEU A 285 8.50 -8.41 -0.30
C LEU A 285 8.50 -9.84 -0.84
N LEU A 286 7.40 -10.58 -0.67
CA LEU A 286 7.28 -11.95 -1.18
C LEU A 286 7.35 -11.98 -2.72
N TYR A 287 6.68 -11.04 -3.39
CA TYR A 287 6.70 -10.91 -4.85
C TYR A 287 8.10 -10.54 -5.38
N GLY A 288 8.75 -9.52 -4.81
CA GLY A 288 10.10 -9.12 -5.22
C GLY A 288 11.12 -10.24 -5.01
N ALA A 289 11.04 -10.94 -3.89
CA ALA A 289 11.89 -12.11 -3.64
C ALA A 289 11.60 -13.27 -4.61
N MET A 290 10.34 -13.47 -5.00
CA MET A 290 9.96 -14.47 -6.01
C MET A 290 10.61 -14.17 -7.36
N VAL A 291 10.48 -12.94 -7.86
CA VAL A 291 11.08 -12.51 -9.12
C VAL A 291 12.61 -12.61 -9.05
N TRP A 292 13.22 -12.12 -7.97
CA TRP A 292 14.67 -12.23 -7.75
C TRP A 292 15.14 -13.69 -7.77
N HIS A 293 14.47 -14.58 -7.04
CA HIS A 293 14.81 -16.01 -7.03
C HIS A 293 14.68 -16.64 -8.42
N SER A 294 13.70 -16.23 -9.22
CA SER A 294 13.53 -16.70 -10.59
C SER A 294 14.76 -16.36 -11.44
N HIS A 295 15.16 -15.09 -11.46
CA HIS A 295 16.28 -14.60 -12.27
C HIS A 295 17.64 -15.13 -11.80
N GLU A 296 17.80 -15.37 -10.50
CA GLU A 296 19.01 -15.99 -9.96
C GLU A 296 19.02 -17.52 -10.10
N GLY A 297 17.98 -18.11 -10.69
CA GLY A 297 17.94 -19.54 -10.97
C GLY A 297 17.51 -20.43 -9.81
N HIS A 298 17.02 -19.84 -8.73
CA HIS A 298 16.47 -20.53 -7.58
C HIS A 298 14.98 -20.84 -7.80
N THR A 299 14.66 -21.52 -8.90
CA THR A 299 13.30 -21.75 -9.41
C THR A 299 12.37 -22.42 -8.39
N ALA A 300 12.85 -23.43 -7.66
CA ALA A 300 12.08 -24.09 -6.62
C ALA A 300 11.65 -23.13 -5.49
N LYS A 301 12.52 -22.16 -5.12
CA LYS A 301 12.19 -21.12 -4.13
C LYS A 301 11.18 -20.13 -4.69
N ALA A 302 11.33 -19.72 -5.96
CA ALA A 302 10.37 -18.86 -6.63
C ALA A 302 8.97 -19.52 -6.68
N VAL A 303 8.88 -20.79 -7.05
CA VAL A 303 7.63 -21.57 -7.03
C VAL A 303 7.02 -21.64 -5.63
N ALA A 304 7.83 -21.86 -4.59
CA ALA A 304 7.36 -21.89 -3.21
C ALA A 304 6.79 -20.54 -2.76
N LEU A 305 7.45 -19.43 -3.12
CA LEU A 305 6.97 -18.08 -2.84
C LEU A 305 5.69 -17.76 -3.62
N ALA A 306 5.60 -18.12 -4.90
CA ALA A 306 4.40 -17.93 -5.72
C ALA A 306 3.19 -18.66 -5.11
N ARG A 307 3.36 -19.93 -4.72
CA ARG A 307 2.30 -20.71 -4.04
C ARG A 307 1.93 -20.12 -2.69
N ARG A 308 2.90 -19.61 -1.94
CA ARG A 308 2.65 -18.91 -0.67
C ARG A 308 1.83 -17.65 -0.91
N GLN A 309 2.20 -16.85 -1.90
CA GLN A 309 1.52 -15.60 -2.25
C GLN A 309 0.06 -15.84 -2.62
N LEU A 310 -0.22 -16.82 -3.48
CA LEU A 310 -1.60 -17.19 -3.87
C LEU A 310 -2.43 -17.78 -2.72
N ARG A 311 -1.78 -18.35 -1.70
CA ARG A 311 -2.48 -18.82 -0.49
C ARG A 311 -2.85 -17.65 0.42
N LEU A 312 -1.91 -16.72 0.62
CA LEU A 312 -2.09 -15.58 1.52
C LEU A 312 -3.01 -14.51 0.90
N ASN A 313 -2.91 -14.27 -0.40
CA ASN A 313 -3.72 -13.32 -1.15
C ASN A 313 -4.50 -14.03 -2.26
N LYS A 314 -5.74 -14.46 -1.95
CA LYS A 314 -6.59 -15.19 -2.89
C LYS A 314 -7.06 -14.34 -4.08
N ASP A 315 -7.18 -13.03 -3.90
CA ASP A 315 -7.58 -12.09 -4.95
C ASP A 315 -6.46 -11.85 -5.98
N ASP A 316 -5.23 -12.26 -5.64
CA ASP A 316 -4.07 -12.22 -6.51
C ASP A 316 -3.85 -10.84 -7.17
N ASN A 317 -3.88 -9.79 -6.36
CA ASN A 317 -3.75 -8.40 -6.81
C ASN A 317 -2.38 -8.07 -7.42
N LEU A 318 -1.38 -8.95 -7.25
CA LEU A 318 -0.05 -8.84 -7.87
C LEU A 318 0.11 -9.73 -9.13
N GLY A 319 -0.95 -10.41 -9.58
CA GLY A 319 -0.93 -11.20 -10.82
C GLY A 319 -0.04 -12.44 -10.77
N VAL A 320 0.23 -13.00 -9.59
CA VAL A 320 1.05 -14.20 -9.38
C VAL A 320 0.43 -15.44 -10.03
N ARG A 321 -0.88 -15.45 -10.33
CA ARG A 321 -1.51 -16.53 -11.10
C ARG A 321 -0.88 -16.69 -12.48
N LEU A 322 -0.38 -15.61 -13.09
CA LEU A 322 0.32 -15.63 -14.39
C LEU A 322 1.79 -16.05 -14.24
N TRP A 323 2.40 -15.72 -13.10
CA TRP A 323 3.77 -16.14 -12.76
C TRP A 323 3.88 -17.64 -12.50
N LEU A 324 2.94 -18.24 -11.76
CA LEU A 324 3.10 -19.62 -11.29
C LEU A 324 3.34 -20.64 -12.42
N PRO A 325 2.60 -20.66 -13.54
CA PRO A 325 2.87 -21.59 -14.64
C PRO A 325 4.26 -21.38 -15.27
N VAL A 326 4.67 -20.13 -15.46
CA VAL A 326 5.99 -19.76 -15.99
C VAL A 326 7.11 -20.27 -15.08
N LEU A 327 6.98 -20.06 -13.77
CA LEU A 327 7.96 -20.54 -12.78
C LEU A 327 8.00 -22.07 -12.71
N LEU A 328 6.85 -22.74 -12.87
CA LEU A 328 6.79 -24.20 -12.94
C LEU A 328 7.47 -24.74 -14.20
N VAL A 329 7.32 -24.07 -15.35
CA VAL A 329 8.10 -24.40 -16.56
C VAL A 329 9.59 -24.22 -16.30
N ALA A 330 10.00 -23.09 -15.73
CA ALA A 330 11.41 -22.82 -15.42
C ALA A 330 12.03 -23.86 -14.46
N ASP A 331 11.21 -24.41 -13.54
CA ASP A 331 11.59 -25.47 -12.61
C ASP A 331 11.51 -26.89 -13.20
N GLY A 332 11.09 -27.04 -14.46
CA GLY A 332 10.93 -28.36 -15.12
C GLY A 332 9.63 -29.11 -14.78
N GLN A 333 8.71 -28.50 -14.04
CA GLN A 333 7.42 -29.10 -13.64
C GLN A 333 6.32 -28.87 -14.71
N PHE A 334 6.53 -29.37 -15.94
CA PHE A 334 5.71 -29.02 -17.11
C PHE A 334 4.23 -29.42 -17.00
N GLU A 335 3.91 -30.59 -16.43
CA GLU A 335 2.51 -31.00 -16.21
C GLU A 335 1.80 -30.14 -15.16
N ALA A 336 2.54 -29.71 -14.12
CA ALA A 336 2.01 -28.85 -13.08
C ALA A 336 1.76 -27.44 -13.64
N ALA A 337 2.65 -26.95 -14.51
CA ALA A 337 2.46 -25.69 -15.23
C ALA A 337 1.16 -25.70 -16.04
N ASP A 338 0.90 -26.77 -16.79
CA ASP A 338 -0.34 -26.95 -17.54
C ASP A 338 -1.60 -26.93 -16.67
N LYS A 339 -1.56 -27.58 -15.51
CA LYS A 339 -2.65 -27.56 -14.54
C LYS A 339 -2.84 -26.14 -13.97
N ALA A 340 -1.75 -25.40 -13.75
CA ALA A 340 -1.81 -24.03 -13.27
C ALA A 340 -2.37 -23.08 -14.33
N CYS A 341 -2.05 -23.27 -15.62
CA CYS A 341 -2.63 -22.50 -16.73
C CYS A 341 -4.16 -22.54 -16.76
N LYS A 342 -4.75 -23.71 -16.48
CA LYS A 342 -6.22 -23.87 -16.41
C LYS A 342 -6.87 -23.07 -15.27
N LYS A 343 -6.10 -22.71 -14.24
CA LYS A 343 -6.58 -21.93 -13.10
C LYS A 343 -6.41 -20.41 -13.29
N MET A 344 -5.66 -19.98 -14.32
CA MET A 344 -5.50 -18.54 -14.62
C MET A 344 -6.83 -17.88 -15.03
N THR A 345 -7.76 -18.66 -15.58
CA THR A 345 -9.05 -18.20 -16.12
C THR A 345 -10.20 -18.26 -15.10
N LEU A 346 -9.94 -18.51 -13.82
CA LEU A 346 -10.98 -18.54 -12.78
C LEU A 346 -11.52 -17.12 -12.56
N GLY A 347 -12.75 -16.88 -13.03
CA GLY A 347 -13.53 -15.67 -12.73
C GLY A 347 -13.69 -14.69 -13.90
N ASP A 348 -12.84 -14.74 -14.93
CA ASP A 348 -12.89 -13.83 -16.07
C ASP A 348 -13.16 -14.58 -17.39
N ALA A 349 -14.20 -14.14 -18.10
CA ALA A 349 -14.48 -14.57 -19.47
C ALA A 349 -13.54 -13.91 -20.51
N TYR A 350 -12.62 -13.05 -20.06
CA TYR A 350 -11.71 -12.31 -20.92
C TYR A 350 -10.36 -13.02 -21.04
N VAL A 351 -10.04 -13.43 -22.27
CA VAL A 351 -8.68 -13.83 -22.67
C VAL A 351 -7.86 -12.56 -22.86
N ASP A 352 -6.72 -12.47 -22.17
CA ASP A 352 -5.73 -11.40 -22.30
C ASP A 352 -4.45 -11.88 -23.00
N ALA A 353 -3.72 -10.97 -23.65
CA ALA A 353 -2.46 -11.23 -24.33
C ALA A 353 -1.40 -11.82 -23.39
N GLY A 354 -1.34 -11.38 -22.12
CA GLY A 354 -0.42 -11.94 -21.13
C GLY A 354 -0.69 -13.43 -20.87
N MET A 355 -1.98 -13.81 -20.72
CA MET A 355 -2.37 -15.21 -20.52
C MET A 355 -1.99 -16.09 -21.72
N GLU A 356 -2.15 -15.59 -22.94
CA GLU A 356 -1.74 -16.32 -24.14
C GLU A 356 -0.22 -16.48 -24.26
N LEU A 357 0.57 -15.51 -23.81
CA LEU A 357 2.04 -15.71 -23.73
C LEU A 357 2.38 -16.84 -22.75
N VAL A 358 1.77 -16.85 -21.56
CA VAL A 358 2.01 -17.91 -20.57
C VAL A 358 1.61 -19.29 -21.12
N LYS A 359 0.48 -19.39 -21.83
CA LYS A 359 0.07 -20.62 -22.52
C LYS A 359 1.08 -21.02 -23.59
N ALA A 360 1.56 -20.09 -24.41
CA ALA A 360 2.55 -20.36 -25.44
C ALA A 360 3.83 -20.98 -24.85
N ILE A 361 4.32 -20.43 -23.73
CA ILE A 361 5.48 -20.94 -22.98
C ILE A 361 5.20 -22.37 -22.47
N CYS A 362 4.05 -22.61 -21.84
CA CYS A 362 3.71 -23.93 -21.29
C CYS A 362 3.47 -24.98 -22.39
N HIS A 363 2.89 -24.60 -23.53
CA HIS A 363 2.74 -25.46 -24.69
C HIS A 363 4.10 -25.82 -25.29
N PHE A 364 5.01 -24.86 -25.42
CA PHE A 364 6.38 -25.09 -25.90
C PHE A 364 7.13 -26.08 -25.01
N ALA A 365 7.11 -25.86 -23.69
CA ALA A 365 7.78 -26.71 -22.72
C ALA A 365 7.28 -28.17 -22.79
N ASN A 366 6.00 -28.37 -23.10
CA ASN A 366 5.37 -29.67 -23.30
C ASN A 366 5.46 -30.20 -24.76
N GLN A 367 6.32 -29.63 -25.61
CA GLN A 367 6.52 -30.03 -27.01
C GLN A 367 5.26 -29.95 -27.90
N ARG A 368 4.28 -29.14 -27.51
CA ARG A 368 3.05 -28.87 -28.28
C ARG A 368 3.27 -27.64 -29.16
N LEU A 369 4.12 -27.79 -30.17
CA LEU A 369 4.64 -26.67 -30.97
C LEU A 369 3.54 -25.91 -31.72
N GLN A 370 2.56 -26.61 -32.29
CA GLN A 370 1.44 -25.96 -32.98
C GLN A 370 0.60 -25.10 -32.02
N GLN A 371 0.19 -25.66 -30.87
CA GLN A 371 -0.58 -24.92 -29.86
C GLN A 371 0.23 -23.76 -29.28
N SER A 372 1.54 -23.94 -29.11
CA SER A 372 2.45 -22.88 -28.68
C SER A 372 2.48 -21.73 -29.68
N ALA A 373 2.62 -22.02 -30.98
CA ALA A 373 2.61 -21.01 -32.01
C ALA A 373 1.26 -20.29 -32.10
N GLU A 374 0.14 -21.02 -32.01
CA GLU A 374 -1.20 -20.42 -31.98
C GLU A 374 -1.34 -19.41 -30.83
N SER A 375 -1.03 -19.80 -29.59
CA SER A 375 -1.07 -18.90 -28.44
C SER A 375 -0.09 -17.74 -28.56
N LEU A 376 1.10 -17.95 -29.12
CA LEU A 376 2.07 -16.87 -29.36
C LEU A 376 1.49 -15.82 -30.32
N TYR A 377 0.90 -16.26 -31.42
CA TYR A 377 0.27 -15.38 -32.40
C TYR A 377 -0.94 -14.66 -31.81
N LEU A 378 -1.79 -15.34 -31.03
CA LEU A 378 -2.89 -14.69 -30.30
C LEU A 378 -2.37 -13.56 -29.40
N SER A 379 -1.33 -13.83 -28.62
CA SER A 379 -0.73 -12.86 -27.70
C SER A 379 -0.26 -11.59 -28.44
N VAL A 380 0.51 -11.75 -29.52
CA VAL A 380 1.03 -10.63 -30.32
C VAL A 380 -0.08 -9.91 -31.10
N PHE A 381 -1.06 -10.62 -31.63
CA PHE A 381 -2.14 -10.00 -32.41
C PHE A 381 -3.07 -9.14 -31.56
N MET A 382 -3.31 -9.58 -30.31
CA MET A 382 -4.07 -8.82 -29.32
C MET A 382 -3.26 -7.65 -28.76
N TYR A 383 -1.96 -7.84 -28.54
CA TYR A 383 -1.07 -6.81 -28.02
C TYR A 383 0.26 -6.77 -28.81
N PRO A 384 0.34 -5.98 -29.90
CA PRO A 384 1.54 -5.90 -30.74
C PRO A 384 2.85 -5.58 -30.00
N PRO A 385 2.88 -4.76 -28.94
CA PRO A 385 4.10 -4.55 -28.16
C PRO A 385 4.69 -5.82 -27.55
N MET A 386 3.92 -6.92 -27.48
CA MET A 386 4.41 -8.24 -27.06
C MET A 386 5.60 -8.74 -27.88
N ARG A 387 5.76 -8.29 -29.14
CA ARG A 387 6.98 -8.59 -29.92
C ARG A 387 8.24 -8.12 -29.20
N HIS A 388 8.19 -6.92 -28.62
CA HIS A 388 9.32 -6.31 -27.92
C HIS A 388 9.53 -6.93 -26.53
N VAL A 389 8.47 -7.49 -25.93
CA VAL A 389 8.60 -8.37 -24.75
C VAL A 389 9.42 -9.62 -25.08
N ILE A 390 9.10 -10.28 -26.19
CA ILE A 390 9.75 -11.53 -26.62
C ILE A 390 11.20 -11.30 -27.08
N SER A 391 11.47 -10.18 -27.75
CA SER A 391 12.83 -9.80 -28.14
C SER A 391 13.62 -9.13 -27.01
N VAL A 392 12.98 -8.85 -25.86
CA VAL A 392 13.57 -8.13 -24.71
C VAL A 392 14.17 -6.78 -25.15
N ASP A 393 13.46 -6.07 -26.03
CA ASP A 393 13.86 -4.77 -26.57
C ASP A 393 13.14 -3.65 -25.80
N PHE A 394 13.77 -3.18 -24.71
CA PHE A 394 13.18 -2.18 -23.81
C PHE A 394 12.96 -0.82 -24.48
N ASP A 395 13.82 -0.43 -25.43
CA ASP A 395 13.71 0.86 -26.12
C ASP A 395 12.48 0.83 -27.04
N ALA A 396 12.37 -0.19 -27.90
CA ALA A 396 11.22 -0.34 -28.78
C ALA A 396 9.92 -0.62 -28.00
N LEU A 397 10.01 -1.33 -26.87
CA LEU A 397 8.87 -1.56 -25.98
C LEU A 397 8.35 -0.24 -25.38
N SER A 398 9.24 0.63 -24.91
CA SER A 398 8.88 1.94 -24.35
C SER A 398 8.13 2.79 -25.38
N ASP A 399 8.62 2.83 -26.63
CA ASP A 399 7.94 3.54 -27.72
C ASP A 399 6.57 2.92 -28.04
N ALA A 400 6.51 1.59 -28.13
CA ALA A 400 5.30 0.87 -28.53
C ALA A 400 4.17 0.92 -27.48
N VAL A 401 4.50 0.89 -26.18
CA VAL A 401 3.53 0.98 -25.08
C VAL A 401 2.85 2.34 -25.03
N ASN A 402 3.57 3.40 -25.43
CA ASN A 402 3.07 4.76 -25.48
C ASN A 402 2.21 5.05 -26.72
N ASP A 403 2.25 4.21 -27.75
CA ASP A 403 1.38 4.34 -28.92
C ASP A 403 -0.07 3.91 -28.61
N MET A 404 -0.96 4.88 -28.40
CA MET A 404 -2.39 4.61 -28.18
C MET A 404 -3.10 3.95 -29.38
N ARG A 405 -2.49 3.92 -30.57
CA ARG A 405 -3.04 3.21 -31.74
C ARG A 405 -2.71 1.71 -31.71
N SER A 406 -1.66 1.30 -30.99
CA SER A 406 -1.24 -0.10 -30.87
C SER A 406 -2.09 -0.90 -29.86
N ARG A 407 -2.81 -0.22 -28.95
CA ARG A 407 -3.63 -0.83 -27.90
C ARG A 407 -4.95 -1.37 -28.44
N ARG A 408 -5.02 -2.68 -28.68
CA ARG A 408 -6.23 -3.36 -29.18
C ARG A 408 -7.04 -4.07 -28.09
N THR A 409 -6.41 -4.36 -26.95
CA THR A 409 -7.01 -4.94 -25.74
C THR A 409 -6.54 -4.20 -24.49
N VAL A 410 -6.89 -4.70 -23.30
CA VAL A 410 -6.28 -4.27 -22.03
C VAL A 410 -4.76 -4.40 -22.17
N SER A 411 -4.02 -3.35 -21.81
CA SER A 411 -2.56 -3.37 -21.85
C SER A 411 -2.06 -4.12 -20.62
N PRO A 412 -1.35 -5.26 -20.78
CA PRO A 412 -0.67 -5.88 -19.65
C PRO A 412 0.45 -4.97 -19.14
N ASP A 413 0.91 -5.24 -17.91
CA ASP A 413 2.12 -4.63 -17.39
C ASP A 413 3.35 -5.20 -18.14
N ALA A 414 3.90 -4.41 -19.06
CA ALA A 414 4.89 -4.88 -20.01
C ALA A 414 6.20 -5.30 -19.33
N GLU A 415 6.60 -4.63 -18.25
CA GLU A 415 7.79 -4.97 -17.47
C GLU A 415 7.64 -6.35 -16.80
N THR A 416 6.51 -6.60 -16.13
CA THR A 416 6.20 -7.92 -15.58
C THR A 416 6.18 -9.00 -16.66
N MET A 417 5.66 -8.72 -17.85
CA MET A 417 5.66 -9.68 -18.96
C MET A 417 7.07 -10.02 -19.44
N VAL A 418 7.99 -9.04 -19.48
CA VAL A 418 9.41 -9.28 -19.79
C VAL A 418 10.03 -10.17 -18.73
N ASP A 419 9.85 -9.84 -17.44
CA ASP A 419 10.40 -10.62 -16.33
C ASP A 419 9.87 -12.08 -16.34
N GLN A 420 8.60 -12.28 -16.67
CA GLN A 420 8.00 -13.62 -16.86
C GLN A 420 8.64 -14.36 -18.04
N TYR A 421 8.73 -13.72 -19.20
CA TYR A 421 9.31 -14.34 -20.39
C TYR A 421 10.77 -14.73 -20.18
N VAL A 422 11.59 -13.81 -19.67
CA VAL A 422 13.01 -14.04 -19.35
C VAL A 422 13.17 -15.20 -18.38
N SER A 423 12.34 -15.25 -17.33
CA SER A 423 12.33 -16.35 -16.35
C SER A 423 12.17 -17.74 -16.99
N ALA A 424 11.25 -17.87 -17.95
CA ALA A 424 11.07 -19.13 -18.68
C ALA A 424 12.19 -19.38 -19.70
N ALA A 425 12.58 -18.36 -20.46
CA ALA A 425 13.57 -18.43 -21.52
C ALA A 425 14.94 -18.89 -21.02
N MET A 426 15.40 -18.37 -19.88
CA MET A 426 16.65 -18.77 -19.23
C MET A 426 16.74 -20.27 -18.90
N ARG A 427 15.60 -20.97 -18.82
CA ARG A 427 15.52 -22.38 -18.40
C ARG A 427 14.95 -23.30 -19.47
N THR A 428 14.38 -22.75 -20.53
CA THR A 428 13.70 -23.53 -21.58
C THR A 428 14.49 -23.45 -22.88
N ARG A 429 15.31 -24.48 -23.12
CA ARG A 429 16.23 -24.51 -24.27
C ARG A 429 15.49 -24.30 -25.59
N GLY A 430 15.94 -23.30 -26.35
CA GLY A 430 15.45 -23.04 -27.70
C GLY A 430 14.13 -22.26 -27.76
N LEU A 431 13.56 -21.85 -26.62
CA LEU A 431 12.33 -21.04 -26.59
C LEU A 431 12.50 -19.73 -27.38
N GLU A 432 13.52 -18.94 -27.04
CA GLU A 432 13.81 -17.64 -27.67
C GLU A 432 13.96 -17.76 -29.18
N ASN A 433 14.94 -18.56 -29.62
CA ASN A 433 15.22 -18.79 -31.04
C ASN A 433 14.01 -19.30 -31.82
N THR A 434 13.10 -20.05 -31.18
CA THR A 434 11.91 -20.58 -31.85
C THR A 434 10.83 -19.51 -31.96
N PHE A 435 10.56 -18.76 -30.89
CA PHE A 435 9.58 -17.68 -30.90
C PHE A 435 9.97 -16.57 -31.86
N GLU A 436 11.23 -16.14 -31.84
CA GLU A 436 11.76 -15.16 -32.80
C GLU A 436 11.59 -15.63 -34.25
N ARG A 437 11.95 -16.88 -34.54
CA ARG A 437 11.80 -17.45 -35.89
C ARG A 437 10.34 -17.51 -36.33
N TRP A 438 9.42 -17.86 -35.44
CA TRP A 438 8.01 -17.89 -35.76
C TRP A 438 7.44 -16.50 -36.04
N LEU A 439 7.89 -15.48 -35.30
CA LEU A 439 7.46 -14.08 -35.50
C LEU A 439 8.11 -13.42 -36.72
N ALA A 440 9.32 -13.84 -37.11
CA ALA A 440 10.03 -13.34 -38.29
C ALA A 440 9.40 -13.77 -39.63
N ARG A 441 8.40 -14.66 -39.62
CA ARG A 441 7.72 -15.13 -40.84
C ARG A 441 6.96 -13.98 -41.50
N PRO A 442 7.14 -13.72 -42.81
CA PRO A 442 6.43 -12.62 -43.51
C PRO A 442 4.90 -12.69 -43.38
N ALA A 443 4.34 -13.90 -43.35
CA ALA A 443 2.90 -14.11 -43.19
C ALA A 443 2.35 -13.57 -41.85
N VAL A 444 3.16 -13.57 -40.79
CA VAL A 444 2.78 -13.03 -39.48
C VAL A 444 2.70 -11.49 -39.54
N ALA A 445 3.69 -10.84 -40.15
CA ALA A 445 3.68 -9.39 -40.34
C ALA A 445 2.48 -8.94 -41.22
N LEU A 446 2.18 -9.68 -42.29
CA LEU A 446 1.00 -9.42 -43.12
C LEU A 446 -0.30 -9.59 -42.33
N ALA A 447 -0.39 -10.62 -41.48
CA ALA A 447 -1.56 -10.83 -40.63
C ALA A 447 -1.77 -9.70 -39.63
N GLU A 448 -0.70 -9.22 -38.98
CA GLU A 448 -0.76 -8.10 -38.03
C GLU A 448 -1.20 -6.80 -38.69
N ALA A 449 -0.67 -6.49 -39.87
CA ALA A 449 -1.05 -5.29 -40.62
C ALA A 449 -2.54 -5.32 -41.00
N ALA A 450 -3.03 -6.46 -41.48
CA ALA A 450 -4.44 -6.63 -41.82
C ALA A 450 -5.36 -6.53 -40.58
N LEU A 451 -4.97 -7.15 -39.46
CA LEU A 451 -5.72 -7.06 -38.20
C LEU A 451 -5.71 -5.64 -37.63
N ALA A 452 -4.62 -4.88 -37.80
CA ALA A 452 -4.55 -3.47 -37.44
C ALA A 452 -5.56 -2.64 -38.26
N GLN A 453 -5.55 -2.83 -39.58
CA GLN A 453 -6.48 -2.16 -40.50
C GLN A 453 -7.93 -2.47 -40.13
N GLU A 454 -8.26 -3.74 -39.89
CA GLU A 454 -9.61 -4.15 -39.50
C GLU A 454 -10.02 -3.55 -38.15
N PHE A 455 -9.14 -3.57 -37.15
CA PHE A 455 -9.41 -2.99 -35.83
C PHE A 455 -9.74 -1.49 -35.94
N HIS A 456 -8.93 -0.74 -36.68
CA HIS A 456 -9.14 0.70 -36.87
C HIS A 456 -10.35 1.03 -37.75
N ALA A 457 -10.62 0.22 -38.78
CA ALA A 457 -11.74 0.43 -39.68
C ALA A 457 -13.10 0.13 -39.03
N ASN A 458 -13.18 -0.85 -38.12
CA ASN A 458 -14.45 -1.34 -37.62
C ASN A 458 -14.74 -0.99 -36.15
N TRP A 459 -13.77 -1.09 -35.23
CA TRP A 459 -14.09 -1.03 -33.80
C TRP A 459 -14.40 0.38 -33.28
N ARG A 460 -13.86 1.44 -33.90
CA ARG A 460 -14.18 2.83 -33.55
C ARG A 460 -15.39 3.41 -34.28
N GLN A 461 -16.14 2.57 -35.01
CA GLN A 461 -17.33 2.98 -35.74
C GLN A 461 -18.62 2.65 -34.95
N PRO A 462 -19.73 3.37 -35.18
CA PRO A 462 -21.00 3.16 -34.47
C PRO A 462 -21.56 1.72 -34.52
N ASN A 463 -21.19 0.96 -35.56
CA ASN A 463 -21.67 -0.41 -35.81
C ASN A 463 -20.55 -1.47 -35.66
N GLY A 464 -19.42 -1.11 -35.05
CA GLY A 464 -18.29 -1.99 -34.82
C GLY A 464 -18.58 -3.12 -33.84
N SER A 465 -18.03 -4.31 -34.08
CA SER A 465 -18.09 -5.44 -33.14
C SER A 465 -16.72 -6.00 -32.82
N ILE A 466 -16.31 -5.89 -31.55
CA ILE A 466 -15.07 -6.49 -31.02
C ILE A 466 -15.09 -8.03 -31.12
N SER A 467 -16.26 -8.66 -31.11
CA SER A 467 -16.36 -10.12 -31.20
C SER A 467 -15.95 -10.63 -32.58
N LYS A 468 -16.28 -9.88 -33.65
CA LYS A 468 -15.86 -10.22 -35.02
C LYS A 468 -14.34 -10.09 -35.19
N TRP A 469 -13.75 -9.00 -34.71
CA TRP A 469 -12.30 -8.82 -34.74
C TRP A 469 -11.57 -9.91 -33.93
N LYS A 470 -12.06 -10.24 -32.73
CA LYS A 470 -11.53 -11.36 -31.92
C LYS A 470 -11.60 -12.70 -32.65
N ALA A 471 -12.69 -12.96 -33.38
CA ALA A 471 -12.83 -14.18 -34.19
C ALA A 471 -11.82 -14.22 -35.34
N GLU A 472 -11.56 -13.08 -36.01
CA GLU A 472 -10.55 -12.99 -37.07
C GLU A 472 -9.13 -13.17 -36.51
N VAL A 473 -8.81 -12.55 -35.36
CA VAL A 473 -7.54 -12.78 -34.64
C VAL A 473 -7.31 -14.27 -34.41
N LYS A 474 -8.34 -14.97 -33.91
CA LYS A 474 -8.27 -16.41 -33.66
C LYS A 474 -8.09 -17.22 -34.93
N SER A 475 -8.89 -16.95 -35.96
CA SER A 475 -8.81 -17.61 -37.27
C SER A 475 -7.40 -17.50 -37.88
N ARG A 476 -6.79 -16.31 -37.83
CA ARG A 476 -5.43 -16.09 -38.36
C ARG A 476 -4.36 -16.79 -37.54
N ALA A 477 -4.46 -16.77 -36.21
CA ALA A 477 -3.53 -17.49 -35.34
C ALA A 477 -3.59 -19.00 -35.60
N GLU A 478 -4.79 -19.58 -35.67
CA GLU A 478 -5.02 -20.99 -36.00
C GLU A 478 -4.43 -21.35 -37.37
N LEU A 479 -4.65 -20.53 -38.40
CA LEU A 479 -4.13 -20.76 -39.75
C LEU A 479 -2.59 -20.75 -39.78
N LEU A 480 -1.96 -19.75 -39.18
CA LEU A 480 -0.50 -19.60 -39.18
C LEU A 480 0.21 -20.68 -38.37
N SER A 481 -0.43 -21.15 -37.29
CA SER A 481 0.10 -22.21 -36.42
C SER A 481 0.21 -23.56 -37.12
N LYS A 482 -0.70 -23.89 -38.05
CA LYS A 482 -0.67 -25.15 -38.81
C LYS A 482 0.59 -25.32 -39.66
N ALA A 483 1.26 -24.21 -40.00
CA ALA A 483 2.48 -24.20 -40.80
C ALA A 483 3.76 -24.14 -39.94
N VAL A 484 3.66 -24.41 -38.63
CA VAL A 484 4.78 -24.59 -37.69
C VAL A 484 5.12 -26.08 -37.50
N ALA A 485 4.15 -26.97 -37.72
CA ALA A 485 4.37 -28.40 -37.89
C ALA A 485 5.02 -28.67 -39.26
#